data_AF-A0A7C3FJE3-F1
#
_entry.id   AF-A0A7C3FJE3-F1
#
_cell.length_a   1.000
_cell.length_b   1.000
_cell.length_c   1.000
_cell.angle_alpha   90.00
_cell.angle_beta   90.00
_cell.angle_gamma   90.00
#
_symmetry.space_group_name_H-M   'P 1'
#
loop_
_entity.id
_entity.type
_entity.pdbx_description
1 polymer ?
#
loop_
_entity_poly.entity_id
_entity_poly.type
_entity_poly.pdbx_seq_one_letter_code
_entity_poly.pdbx_strand_id
1 'polypeptide(L)' 'MTVLELHLDERTIERARDLAARQHLTVESLIGEIVKRSTTKIVVEDSILGMFSQEPELMDAVLENAMTARETDSLRVVHG' A
#
# COMPACT_ATOMS: atom_id res chain seq x y z
N MET A 1 18.65 17.61 18.63
CA MET A 1 18.91 16.17 18.41
C MET A 1 18.19 15.43 19.51
N THR A 2 17.20 14.62 19.17
CA THR A 2 16.44 13.84 20.16
C THR A 2 17.04 12.44 20.19
N VAL A 3 17.55 12.02 21.34
CA VAL A 3 18.05 10.65 21.54
C VAL A 3 16.85 9.79 21.94
N LEU A 4 16.63 8.70 21.21
CA LEU A 4 15.54 7.77 21.46
C LEU A 4 16.14 6.44 21.94
N GLU A 5 15.81 6.03 23.16
CA GLU A 5 16.18 4.73 23.70
C GLU A 5 15.04 3.74 23.44
N LEU A 6 15.32 2.67 22.69
CA LEU A 6 14.38 1.58 22.47
C LEU A 6 14.79 0.36 23.28
N HIS A 7 13.86 -0.17 24.06
CA HIS A 7 13.99 -1.49 24.66
C HIS A 7 13.35 -2.51 23.71
N LEU A 8 14.19 -3.39 23.18
CA LEU A 8 13.77 -4.54 22.37
C LEU A 8 13.97 -5.81 23.18
N ASP A 9 13.07 -6.77 23.00
CA ASP A 9 13.33 -8.11 23.54
C ASP A 9 14.47 -8.79 22.76
N GLU A 10 15.05 -9.81 23.40
CA GLU A 10 16.24 -10.49 22.87
C GLU A 10 16.01 -11.13 21.51
N ARG A 11 14.81 -11.69 21.30
CA ARG A 11 14.41 -12.30 20.02
C ARG A 11 14.27 -11.27 18.91
N THR A 12 13.76 -10.09 19.22
CA THR A 12 13.56 -9.02 18.23
C THR A 12 14.90 -8.41 17.84
N ILE A 13 15.84 -8.24 18.77
CA ILE A 13 17.17 -7.70 18.42
C ILE A 13 18.02 -8.69 17.63
N GLU A 14 17.93 -10.00 17.90
CA GLU A 14 18.57 -11.03 17.07
C GLU A 14 18.02 -11.00 15.64
N ARG A 15 16.70 -10.98 15.49
CA ARG A 15 16.06 -10.87 14.17
C ARG A 15 16.44 -9.59 13.44
N ALA A 16 16.52 -8.47 14.16
CA ALA A 16 16.92 -7.19 13.59
C ALA A 16 18.37 -7.22 13.09
N ARG A 17 19.28 -7.85 13.85
CA ARG A 17 20.68 -8.05 13.43
C ARG A 17 20.78 -8.93 12.20
N ASP A 18 20.08 -10.06 12.17
CA ASP A 18 20.06 -10.96 11.01
C ASP A 18 19.53 -10.25 9.76
N LEU A 19 18.45 -9.48 9.91
CA LEU A 19 17.84 -8.74 8.82
C LEU A 19 18.75 -7.62 8.32
N ALA A 20 19.42 -6.91 9.23
CA ALA A 20 20.39 -5.87 8.92
C ALA A 20 21.61 -6.45 8.18
N ALA A 21 22.14 -7.59 8.63
CA ALA A 21 23.25 -8.29 7.99
C ALA A 21 22.92 -8.71 6.56
N ARG A 22 21.72 -9.24 6.32
CA ARG A 22 21.24 -9.63 4.96
C ARG A 22 21.10 -8.44 4.01
N GLN A 23 20.81 -7.25 4.54
CA GLN A 23 20.61 -6.03 3.77
C GLN A 23 21.87 -5.14 3.73
N HIS A 24 22.98 -5.57 4.34
CA HIS A 24 24.20 -4.79 4.50
C HIS A 24 23.97 -3.42 5.16
N LEU A 25 23.00 -3.35 6.08
CA LEU A 25 22.65 -2.16 6.84
C LEU A 25 23.05 -2.32 8.30
N THR A 26 23.14 -1.20 9.02
CA THR A 26 23.19 -1.22 10.49
C THR A 26 21.77 -1.34 11.07
N VAL A 27 21.66 -1.79 12.31
CA VAL A 27 20.37 -1.95 13.00
C VAL A 27 19.66 -0.60 13.13
N GLU A 28 20.40 0.49 13.39
CA GLU A 28 19.88 1.85 13.47
C GLU A 28 19.28 2.31 12.14
N SER A 29 19.97 2.03 11.02
CA SER A 29 19.48 2.37 9.68
C SER A 29 18.21 1.58 9.34
N LEU A 30 18.18 0.29 9.69
CA LEU A 30 17.02 -0.57 9.50
C LEU A 30 15.81 -0.06 10.31
N ILE A 31 16.01 0.31 11.58
CA ILE A 31 14.95 0.88 12.42
C ILE A 31 14.46 2.22 11.83
N GLY A 32 15.38 3.08 11.39
CA GLY A 32 15.03 4.34 10.74
C GLY A 32 14.20 4.15 9.47
N GLU A 33 14.54 3.17 8.64
CA GLU A 33 13.76 2.82 7.46
C GLU A 33 12.37 2.30 7.81
N ILE A 34 12.26 1.43 8.82
CA ILE A 34 10.97 0.88 9.27
C ILE A 34 10.08 2.01 9.76
N VAL A 35 10.58 2.92 10.60
CA VAL A 35 9.82 4.08 11.09
C VAL A 35 9.38 4.97 9.92
N LYS A 36 10.26 5.22 8.94
CA LYS A 36 9.93 5.99 7.74
C LYS A 36 8.83 5.32 6.92
N ARG A 37 8.89 4.00 6.70
CA ARG A 37 7.87 3.25 5.96
C ARG A 37 6.54 3.21 6.70
N SER A 38 6.56 3.06 8.02
CA SER A 38 5.36 3.05 8.88
C SER A 38 4.66 4.42 8.91
N THR A 39 5.42 5.52 8.87
CA THR A 39 4.86 6.88 8.81
C THR A 39 4.37 7.25 7.41
N THR A 40 4.98 6.71 6.35
CA THR A 40 4.56 6.97 4.95
C THR A 40 3.20 6.35 4.62
N LYS A 41 2.82 5.24 5.28
CA LYS A 41 1.57 4.52 4.97
C LYS A 41 0.29 5.25 5.37
N ILE A 42 0.35 6.22 6.30
CA ILE A 42 -0.84 6.89 6.84
C ILE A 42 -1.30 8.07 5.96
N VAL A 43 -0.48 8.52 5.00
CA VAL A 43 -0.79 9.73 4.19
C VAL A 43 -1.45 9.41 2.85
N VAL A 44 -1.54 8.13 2.45
CA VAL A 44 -2.04 7.76 1.12
C VAL A 44 -3.53 7.37 1.11
N GLU A 45 -4.18 7.20 2.27
CA GLU A 45 -5.51 6.58 2.31
C GLU A 45 -6.72 7.49 2.09
N ASP A 46 -6.62 8.82 2.22
CA ASP A 46 -7.87 9.64 2.21
C ASP A 46 -8.11 10.53 0.99
N SER A 47 -7.12 10.79 0.13
CA SER A 47 -7.35 11.75 -0.96
C SER A 47 -8.02 11.15 -2.20
N ILE A 48 -7.72 9.89 -2.55
CA ILE A 48 -8.27 9.27 -3.76
C ILE A 48 -9.64 8.64 -3.47
N LEU A 49 -9.80 7.98 -2.32
CA LEU A 49 -11.08 7.38 -1.94
C LEU A 49 -12.15 8.46 -1.63
N GLY A 50 -11.75 9.58 -1.01
CA GLY A 50 -12.65 10.70 -0.73
C GLY A 50 -13.09 11.49 -1.97
N MET A 51 -12.30 11.47 -3.05
CA MET A 51 -12.60 12.21 -4.28
C MET A 51 -13.84 11.68 -5.01
N PHE A 52 -14.10 10.37 -4.91
CA PHE A 52 -15.28 9.73 -5.52
C PHE A 52 -16.45 9.56 -4.53
N SER A 53 -16.25 9.85 -3.25
CA SER A 53 -17.31 9.78 -2.24
C SER A 53 -18.34 10.91 -2.39
N GLN A 54 -17.99 12.01 -3.04
CA GLN A 54 -18.90 13.16 -3.22
C GLN A 54 -19.79 13.06 -4.47
N GLU A 55 -19.46 12.15 -5.40
CA GLU A 55 -20.18 12.02 -6.68
C GLU A 55 -20.43 10.53 -7.01
N PRO A 56 -21.31 9.86 -6.24
CA PRO A 56 -21.63 8.44 -6.45
C PRO A 56 -22.19 8.16 -7.86
N GLU A 57 -22.90 9.12 -8.45
CA GLU A 57 -23.51 9.04 -9.78
C GLU A 57 -22.47 8.87 -10.91
N LEU A 58 -21.23 9.36 -10.72
CA LEU A 58 -20.17 9.16 -11.70
C LEU A 58 -19.72 7.69 -11.78
N MET A 59 -19.75 6.95 -10.66
CA MET A 59 -19.40 5.53 -10.69
C MET A 59 -20.47 4.69 -11.38
N ASP A 60 -21.74 5.07 -11.23
CA ASP A 60 -22.84 4.45 -11.95
C ASP A 60 -22.70 4.65 -13.47
N ALA A 61 -22.35 5.86 -13.92
CA ALA A 61 -22.11 6.14 -15.33
C ALA A 61 -20.90 5.38 -15.90
N VAL A 62 -19.83 5.19 -15.13
CA VAL A 62 -18.67 4.39 -15.55
C VAL A 62 -19.04 2.91 -15.67
N LEU A 63 -19.82 2.39 -14.71
CA LEU A 63 -20.28 1.01 -14.72
C LEU A 63 -21.24 0.74 -15.89
N GLU A 64 -22.17 1.64 -16.15
CA GLU A 64 -23.11 1.56 -17.27
C GLU A 64 -22.35 1.54 -18.61
N ASN A 65 -21.40 2.46 -18.80
CA ASN A 65 -20.56 2.47 -20.01
C ASN A 65 -19.74 1.19 -20.18
N ALA A 66 -19.20 0.62 -19.09
CA ALA A 66 -18.47 -0.64 -19.13
C ALA A 66 -19.40 -1.83 -19.47
N MET A 67 -20.64 -1.81 -18.98
CA MET A 67 -21.66 -2.81 -19.31
C MET A 67 -22.08 -2.72 -20.78
N THR A 68 -22.35 -1.52 -21.28
CA THR A 68 -22.68 -1.29 -22.69
C THR A 68 -21.52 -1.65 -23.61
N ALA A 69 -20.29 -1.31 -23.24
CA ALA A 69 -19.10 -1.71 -23.98
C ALA A 69 -18.96 -3.23 -24.03
N ARG A 70 -19.20 -3.94 -22.92
CA ARG A 70 -19.20 -5.41 -22.87
C ARG A 70 -20.33 -6.07 -23.67
N GLU A 71 -21.44 -5.36 -23.83
CA GLU A 71 -22.58 -5.81 -24.64
C GLU A 71 -22.34 -5.61 -26.15
N THR A 72 -21.65 -4.53 -26.51
CA THR A 72 -21.31 -4.19 -27.90
C THR A 72 -20.00 -4.82 -28.39
N ASP A 73 -19.10 -5.23 -27.48
CA ASP A 73 -17.87 -5.90 -27.83
C ASP A 73 -18.15 -7.34 -28.29
N SER A 74 -17.76 -7.64 -29.53
CA SER A 74 -18.15 -8.82 -30.30
C SER A 74 -17.41 -10.10 -29.91
N LEU A 75 -16.68 -10.10 -28.79
CA LEU A 75 -15.90 -11.25 -28.30
C LEU A 75 -16.75 -12.35 -27.64
N ARG A 76 -18.09 -12.25 -27.71
CA ARG A 76 -19.04 -13.33 -27.39
C ARG A 76 -19.44 -14.17 -28.61
N VAL A 77 -18.58 -14.29 -29.64
CA VAL A 77 -18.71 -15.44 -30.54
C VAL A 77 -18.32 -16.69 -29.73
N VAL A 78 -19.34 -17.35 -29.20
CA VAL A 78 -19.25 -18.75 -28.77
C VAL A 78 -18.83 -19.54 -30.00
N HIS A 79 -17.54 -19.84 -30.13
CA HIS A 79 -17.10 -20.94 -30.97
C HIS A 79 -17.56 -22.22 -30.27
N GLY A 80 -18.72 -22.72 -30.69
CA GLY A 80 -19.06 -24.14 -30.57
C GLY A 80 -18.16 -24.99 -31.44
#